data_AF-A0A959ZYJ2-F1
#
_entry.id   AF-A0A959ZYJ2-F1
#
_cell.length_a   1.000
_cell.length_b   1.000
_cell.length_c   1.000
_cell.angle_alpha   90.00
_cell.angle_beta   90.00
_cell.angle_gamma   90.00
#
_symmetry.space_group_name_H-M   'P 1'
#
loop_
_entity.id
_entity.type
_entity.pdbx_description
1 polymer ?
#
loop_
_entity_poly.entity_id
_entity_poly.type
_entity_poly.pdbx_seq_one_letter_code
_entity_poly.pdbx_strand_id
1 'polypeptide(L)'
;MAVLVAYASKHGSTAEIAEAIAAELRERGLDADCLEAAEAGDVGAYDAVVLGSAVYMKRWQGDARHFLRRHSKELSGLPFWVFSSGPTGDPAEDDAAWEEPKRTIAKAEKLGARDHVVFGGRISPESGRMAKAMAENTPEEFRDRRDWAEIRSWAAGIAAELAG
;
A
#
# COMPACT_ATOMS: atom_id res chain seq x y z
N MET A 1 -12.59 10.46 13.58
CA MET A 1 -11.40 10.99 12.90
C MET A 1 -11.47 10.56 11.44
N ALA A 2 -11.17 11.48 10.54
CA ALA A 2 -11.14 11.25 9.10
C ALA A 2 -9.77 10.70 8.68
N VAL A 3 -9.74 9.61 7.92
CA VAL A 3 -8.51 8.96 7.46
C VAL A 3 -8.54 8.80 5.94
N LEU A 4 -7.47 9.21 5.26
CA LEU A 4 -7.32 8.95 3.84
C LEU A 4 -6.45 7.71 3.62
N VAL A 5 -7.00 6.68 2.99
CA VAL A 5 -6.25 5.56 2.43
C VAL A 5 -6.00 5.84 0.95
N ALA A 6 -4.84 6.40 0.63
CA ALA A 6 -4.43 6.69 -0.74
C ALA A 6 -3.60 5.52 -1.31
N TYR A 7 -3.78 5.16 -2.58
CA TYR A 7 -2.99 4.08 -3.19
C TYR A 7 -2.60 4.34 -4.64
N ALA A 8 -1.55 3.67 -5.11
CA ALA A 8 -1.22 3.61 -6.54
C ALA A 8 -1.12 2.16 -7.01
N SER A 9 -2.04 1.77 -7.89
CA SER A 9 -2.25 0.39 -8.38
C SER A 9 -2.28 0.39 -9.90
N LYS A 10 -1.69 -0.63 -10.54
CA LYS A 10 -1.80 -0.83 -12.00
C LYS A 10 -2.66 -2.03 -12.37
N HIS A 11 -2.72 -3.03 -11.49
CA HIS A 11 -3.30 -4.35 -11.75
C HIS A 11 -4.31 -4.76 -10.67
N GLY A 12 -4.88 -3.79 -9.95
CA GLY A 12 -5.91 -4.01 -8.93
C GLY A 12 -5.40 -4.49 -7.57
N SER A 13 -4.34 -5.31 -7.50
CA SER A 13 -3.88 -5.92 -6.23
C SER A 13 -3.69 -4.94 -5.07
N THR A 14 -3.04 -3.79 -5.31
CA THR A 14 -2.80 -2.77 -4.28
C THR A 14 -4.07 -2.00 -3.91
N ALA A 15 -4.98 -1.80 -4.87
CA ALA A 15 -6.28 -1.19 -4.61
C ALA A 15 -7.11 -2.08 -3.68
N GLU A 16 -7.12 -3.39 -3.92
CA GLU A 16 -7.82 -4.36 -3.06
C GLU A 16 -7.26 -4.38 -1.63
N ILE A 17 -5.94 -4.23 -1.46
CA ILE A 17 -5.31 -4.07 -0.12
C ILE A 17 -5.76 -2.77 0.54
N ALA A 18 -5.73 -1.65 -0.20
CA ALA A 18 -6.15 -0.34 0.31
C ALA A 18 -7.62 -0.35 0.75
N GLU A 19 -8.50 -0.95 -0.04
CA GLU A 19 -9.92 -1.12 0.32
C GLU A 19 -10.11 -1.98 1.57
N ALA A 20 -9.33 -3.06 1.74
CA ALA A 20 -9.38 -3.87 2.95
C ALA A 20 -8.92 -3.10 4.20
N ILE A 21 -7.87 -2.27 4.07
CA ILE A 21 -7.42 -1.38 5.14
C ILE A 21 -8.52 -0.37 5.48
N ALA A 22 -9.08 0.32 4.47
CA ALA A 22 -10.14 1.30 4.69
C ALA A 22 -11.38 0.68 5.33
N ALA A 23 -11.78 -0.53 4.90
CA ALA A 23 -12.88 -1.28 5.50
C ALA A 23 -12.63 -1.60 6.98
N GLU A 24 -11.45 -2.10 7.33
CA GLU A 24 -11.09 -2.37 8.73
C GLU A 24 -11.10 -1.08 9.57
N LEU A 25 -10.55 0.03 9.06
CA LEU A 25 -10.58 1.32 9.77
C LEU A 25 -12.03 1.79 10.03
N ARG A 26 -12.93 1.60 9.05
CA ARG A 26 -14.38 1.91 9.21
C ARG A 26 -15.04 1.00 10.24
N GLU A 27 -14.74 -0.29 10.24
CA GLU A 27 -15.24 -1.24 11.25
C GLU A 27 -14.81 -0.85 12.68
N ARG A 28 -13.66 -0.18 12.80
CA ARG A 28 -13.13 0.36 14.07
C ARG A 28 -13.71 1.73 14.43
N GLY A 29 -14.62 2.28 13.64
CA GLY A 29 -15.32 3.55 13.91
C GLY A 29 -14.63 4.80 13.39
N LEU A 30 -13.63 4.66 12.52
CA LEU A 30 -13.00 5.80 11.82
C LEU A 30 -13.75 6.12 10.52
N ASP A 31 -13.71 7.39 10.11
CA ASP A 31 -14.27 7.81 8.83
C ASP A 31 -13.17 7.71 7.77
N ALA A 32 -13.10 6.59 7.05
CA ALA A 32 -12.02 6.34 6.10
C ALA A 32 -12.47 6.50 4.65
N ASP A 33 -11.73 7.29 3.87
CA ASP A 33 -11.83 7.33 2.40
C ASP A 33 -10.77 6.41 1.78
N CYS A 34 -11.07 5.82 0.63
CA CYS A 34 -10.11 5.04 -0.15
C CYS A 34 -10.05 5.59 -1.57
N LEU A 35 -8.92 6.18 -1.96
CA LEU A 35 -8.77 6.91 -3.21
C LEU A 35 -7.47 6.57 -3.93
N GLU A 36 -7.47 6.66 -5.25
CA GLU A 36 -6.21 6.65 -5.98
C GLU A 36 -5.38 7.90 -5.59
N ALA A 37 -4.07 7.71 -5.43
CA ALA A 37 -3.15 8.76 -5.04
C ALA A 37 -3.08 9.91 -6.08
N ALA A 38 -3.47 9.66 -7.33
CA ALA A 38 -3.60 10.67 -8.37
C ALA A 38 -4.87 11.52 -8.24
N GLU A 39 -5.91 10.97 -7.61
CA GLU A 39 -7.23 11.60 -7.44
C GLU A 39 -7.41 12.20 -6.05
N ALA A 40 -6.56 11.81 -5.10
CA ALA A 40 -6.55 12.37 -3.76
C ALA A 40 -6.33 13.90 -3.79
N GLY A 41 -7.31 14.62 -3.25
CA GLY A 41 -7.37 16.08 -3.25
C GLY A 41 -6.53 16.71 -2.14
N ASP A 42 -7.19 17.49 -1.27
CA ASP A 42 -6.53 18.14 -0.15
C ASP A 42 -6.36 17.17 1.03
N VAL A 43 -5.11 16.76 1.28
CA VAL A 43 -4.74 15.88 2.40
C VAL A 43 -4.93 16.56 3.75
N GLY A 44 -4.91 17.90 3.81
CA GLY A 44 -5.11 18.65 5.04
C GLY A 44 -6.53 18.56 5.62
N ALA A 45 -7.48 18.01 4.87
CA ALA A 45 -8.84 17.74 5.35
C ALA A 45 -8.96 16.48 6.21
N TYR A 46 -7.89 15.67 6.29
CA TYR A 46 -7.87 14.41 7.04
C TYR A 46 -7.04 14.53 8.31
N ASP A 47 -7.41 13.73 9.31
CA ASP A 47 -6.67 13.61 10.57
C ASP A 47 -5.46 12.67 10.44
N ALA A 48 -5.48 11.76 9.45
CA ALA A 48 -4.44 10.75 9.23
C ALA A 48 -4.39 10.26 7.77
N VAL A 49 -3.26 9.69 7.37
CA VAL A 49 -3.08 9.11 6.01
C VAL A 49 -2.46 7.71 6.06
N VAL A 50 -2.96 6.81 5.21
CA VAL A 50 -2.27 5.57 4.85
C VAL A 50 -1.97 5.62 3.35
N LEU A 51 -0.71 5.47 2.95
CA LEU A 51 -0.29 5.51 1.55
C LEU A 51 0.26 4.15 1.07
N GLY A 52 -0.37 3.59 0.04
CA GLY A 52 0.01 2.32 -0.56
C GLY A 52 0.60 2.41 -1.96
N SER A 53 1.53 1.54 -2.31
CA SER A 53 1.96 1.38 -3.71
C SER A 53 2.40 -0.03 -4.09
N ALA A 54 2.08 -0.44 -5.31
CA ALA A 54 2.71 -1.59 -5.94
C ALA A 54 4.22 -1.36 -6.14
N VAL A 55 5.02 -2.38 -5.85
CA VAL A 55 6.46 -2.37 -6.15
C VAL A 55 6.69 -3.10 -7.47
N TYR A 56 7.05 -2.35 -8.52
CA TYR A 56 7.49 -2.91 -9.80
C TYR A 56 8.91 -2.47 -10.10
N MET A 57 9.76 -3.41 -10.52
CA MET A 57 11.17 -3.15 -10.83
C MET A 57 11.87 -2.33 -9.72
N LYS A 58 11.64 -2.69 -8.45
CA LYS A 58 12.20 -2.05 -7.24
C LYS A 58 11.78 -0.59 -7.06
N ARG A 59 10.63 -0.18 -7.61
CA ARG A 59 10.08 1.17 -7.50
C ARG A 59 8.60 1.15 -7.20
N TRP A 60 8.16 2.07 -6.35
CA TRP A 60 6.76 2.44 -6.25
C TRP A 60 6.27 3.09 -7.53
N GLN A 61 4.97 2.96 -7.77
CA GLN A 61 4.27 3.65 -8.84
C GLN A 61 4.47 5.17 -8.80
N GLY A 62 4.34 5.79 -9.96
CA GLY A 62 4.55 7.24 -10.14
C GLY A 62 3.72 8.08 -9.18
N ASP A 63 2.44 7.75 -9.06
CA ASP A 63 1.46 8.57 -8.34
C ASP A 63 1.67 8.56 -6.84
N ALA A 64 1.98 7.41 -6.23
CA ALA A 64 2.32 7.35 -4.81
C ALA A 64 3.60 8.14 -4.48
N ARG A 65 4.62 8.09 -5.35
CA ARG A 65 5.84 8.92 -5.15
C ARG A 65 5.55 10.41 -5.37
N HIS A 66 4.63 10.74 -6.27
CA HIS A 66 4.17 12.11 -6.48
C HIS A 66 3.42 12.61 -5.26
N PHE A 67 2.52 11.81 -4.71
CA PHE A 67 1.76 12.10 -3.48
C PHE A 67 2.69 12.47 -2.32
N LEU A 68 3.70 11.64 -2.01
CA LEU A 68 4.72 11.97 -0.98
C LEU A 68 5.49 13.26 -1.24
N ARG A 69 5.59 13.72 -2.49
CA ARG A 69 6.27 14.98 -2.84
C ARG A 69 5.31 16.15 -2.76
N ARG A 70 4.09 15.98 -3.24
CA ARG A 70 3.06 17.01 -3.32
C ARG A 70 2.58 17.40 -1.93
N HIS A 71 2.35 16.41 -1.06
CA HIS A 71 1.76 16.61 0.27
C HIS A 71 2.79 16.56 1.40
N SER A 72 4.08 16.80 1.11
CA SER A 72 5.14 16.61 2.10
C SER A 72 4.97 17.51 3.33
N LYS A 73 4.41 18.71 3.15
CA LYS A 73 4.23 19.67 4.26
C LYS A 73 3.11 19.20 5.18
N GLU A 74 2.01 18.77 4.60
CA GLU A 74 0.82 18.28 5.30
C GLU A 74 1.15 16.97 6.02
N LEU A 75 1.77 16.00 5.33
CA LEU A 75 2.18 14.72 5.89
C LEU A 75 3.13 14.86 7.07
N SER A 76 4.04 15.84 7.08
CA SER A 76 4.90 16.09 8.24
C SER A 76 4.18 16.71 9.43
N GLY A 77 2.93 17.14 9.27
CA GLY A 77 2.10 17.68 10.34
C GLY A 77 1.05 16.70 10.88
N LEU A 78 0.87 15.52 10.27
CA LEU A 78 -0.16 14.55 10.64
C LEU A 78 0.37 13.12 10.75
N PRO A 79 -0.30 12.24 11.51
CA PRO A 79 -0.01 10.80 11.54
C PRO A 79 -0.14 10.17 10.15
N PHE A 80 0.90 9.50 9.66
CA PHE A 80 0.74 8.69 8.47
C PHE A 80 1.57 7.41 8.46
N TRP A 81 1.10 6.43 7.68
CA TRP A 81 1.66 5.11 7.51
C TRP A 81 1.85 4.81 6.02
N VAL A 82 2.76 3.90 5.70
CA VAL A 82 2.96 3.46 4.32
C VAL A 82 2.96 1.95 4.19
N PHE A 83 2.49 1.45 3.04
CA PHE A 83 2.63 0.05 2.71
C PHE A 83 3.10 -0.18 1.27
N SER A 84 3.88 -1.23 1.08
CA SER A 84 4.26 -1.76 -0.22
C SER A 84 3.44 -3.01 -0.55
N SER A 85 3.10 -3.19 -1.82
CA SER A 85 2.46 -4.42 -2.32
C SER A 85 3.40 -5.15 -3.29
N GLY A 86 3.77 -6.37 -2.92
CA GLY A 86 4.78 -7.24 -3.55
C GLY A 86 5.65 -7.89 -2.47
N PRO A 87 6.36 -9.00 -2.70
CA PRO A 87 6.55 -9.76 -3.95
C PRO A 87 5.33 -10.60 -4.40
N THR A 88 5.43 -11.20 -5.58
CA THR A 88 4.42 -12.09 -6.20
C THR A 88 5.12 -13.31 -6.77
N GLY A 89 4.46 -14.46 -6.82
CA GLY A 89 5.07 -15.69 -7.35
C GLY A 89 5.73 -16.53 -6.26
N ASP A 90 6.35 -17.64 -6.66
CA ASP A 90 6.93 -18.60 -5.72
C ASP A 90 7.99 -17.91 -4.82
N PRO A 91 7.84 -17.92 -3.48
CA PRO A 91 8.83 -17.36 -2.58
C PRO A 91 10.23 -17.96 -2.74
N ALA A 92 10.36 -19.21 -3.22
CA ALA A 92 11.64 -19.83 -3.50
C ALA A 92 12.37 -19.19 -4.70
N GLU A 93 11.64 -18.48 -5.56
CA GLU A 93 12.15 -17.72 -6.71
C GLU A 93 12.24 -16.22 -6.42
N ASP A 94 11.92 -15.78 -5.20
CA ASP A 94 12.09 -14.39 -4.81
C ASP A 94 13.56 -14.01 -5.03
N ASP A 95 13.78 -12.97 -5.85
CA ASP A 95 15.09 -12.36 -5.98
C ASP A 95 15.54 -11.99 -4.56
N ALA A 96 16.68 -12.51 -4.10
CA ALA A 96 17.26 -12.09 -2.81
C ALA A 96 17.54 -10.58 -2.78
N ALA A 97 17.55 -9.94 -3.96
CA ALA A 97 17.60 -8.49 -4.12
C ALA A 97 16.22 -7.83 -4.39
N TRP A 98 15.10 -8.53 -4.24
CA TRP A 98 13.78 -7.90 -4.10
C TRP A 98 13.85 -7.07 -2.82
N GLU A 99 13.97 -5.77 -3.03
CA GLU A 99 14.07 -4.81 -1.94
C GLU A 99 12.94 -3.82 -2.13
N GLU A 100 12.29 -3.49 -1.02
CA GLU A 100 11.42 -2.33 -0.96
C GLU A 100 12.20 -1.09 -1.46
N PRO A 101 11.54 -0.12 -2.14
CA PRO A 101 12.24 1.03 -2.70
C PRO A 101 12.87 1.93 -1.62
N LYS A 102 14.07 1.60 -1.15
CA LYS A 102 14.78 2.21 0.00
C LYS A 102 14.74 3.74 0.02
N ARG A 103 14.94 4.38 -1.14
CA ARG A 103 14.91 5.85 -1.26
C ARG A 103 13.51 6.45 -0.99
N THR A 104 12.45 5.74 -1.35
CA THR A 104 11.07 6.16 -1.13
C THR A 104 10.69 6.01 0.33
N ILE A 105 11.09 4.88 0.95
CA ILE A 105 10.84 4.60 2.36
C ILE A 105 11.61 5.57 3.25
N ALA A 106 12.91 5.77 3.01
CA ALA A 106 13.71 6.76 3.72
C ALA A 106 13.13 8.19 3.59
N LYS A 107 12.46 8.49 2.47
CA LYS A 107 11.74 9.77 2.32
C LYS A 107 10.48 9.80 3.18
N ALA A 108 9.69 8.73 3.21
CA ALA A 108 8.51 8.64 4.08
C ALA A 108 8.89 8.74 5.56
N GLU A 109 9.92 8.01 6.00
CA GLU A 109 10.48 8.09 7.36
C GLU A 109 10.93 9.51 7.70
N LYS A 110 11.67 10.17 6.79
CA LYS A 110 12.09 11.56 6.98
C LYS A 110 10.91 12.54 7.12
N LEU A 111 9.78 12.23 6.50
CA LEU A 111 8.56 13.02 6.61
C LEU A 111 7.76 12.71 7.87
N GLY A 112 8.11 11.68 8.64
CA GLY A 112 7.44 11.30 9.88
C GLY A 112 6.50 10.11 9.78
N ALA A 113 6.67 9.22 8.78
CA ALA A 113 5.90 7.99 8.71
C ALA A 113 6.07 7.19 10.01
N ARG A 114 4.95 6.78 10.62
CA ARG A 114 4.93 6.07 11.90
C ARG A 114 5.35 4.62 11.79
N ASP A 115 5.00 3.99 10.66
CA ASP A 115 5.38 2.62 10.34
C ASP A 115 5.40 2.40 8.82
N HIS A 116 6.11 1.35 8.40
CA HIS A 116 6.08 0.82 7.03
C HIS A 116 5.93 -0.70 7.05
N VAL A 117 5.11 -1.22 6.14
CA VAL A 117 4.92 -2.68 5.99
C VAL A 117 4.96 -3.10 4.52
N VAL A 118 5.43 -4.32 4.29
CA VAL A 118 5.43 -4.95 2.97
C VAL A 118 4.42 -6.10 2.98
N PHE A 119 3.35 -5.97 2.21
CA PHE A 119 2.39 -7.06 2.00
C PHE A 119 2.69 -7.81 0.70
N GLY A 120 2.36 -9.10 0.67
CA GLY A 120 2.35 -9.87 -0.56
C GLY A 120 1.48 -9.23 -1.66
N GLY A 121 1.83 -9.48 -2.92
CA GLY A 121 1.02 -9.07 -4.06
C GLY A 121 0.22 -10.22 -4.67
N ARG A 122 -0.59 -9.90 -5.68
CA ARG A 122 -1.27 -10.87 -6.53
C ARG A 122 -0.86 -10.72 -8.00
N ILE A 123 -0.64 -11.85 -8.66
CA ILE A 123 -0.54 -11.96 -10.11
C ILE A 123 -1.97 -11.92 -10.67
N SER A 124 -2.29 -10.87 -11.43
CA SER A 124 -3.56 -10.75 -12.15
C SER A 124 -3.36 -11.16 -13.61
N PRO A 125 -3.70 -12.39 -14.02
CA PRO A 125 -3.46 -12.87 -15.39
C PRO A 125 -4.24 -12.08 -16.44
N GLU A 126 -5.35 -11.43 -16.06
CA GLU A 126 -6.11 -10.54 -16.96
C GLU A 126 -5.39 -9.22 -17.27
N SER A 127 -4.32 -8.90 -16.54
CA SER A 127 -3.58 -7.64 -16.67
C SER A 127 -2.62 -7.55 -17.86
N GLY A 128 -2.58 -8.57 -18.72
CA GLY A 128 -1.85 -8.56 -19.99
C GLY A 128 -0.94 -9.77 -20.19
N ARG A 129 -0.31 -9.86 -21.37
CA ARG A 129 0.49 -11.03 -21.79
C ARG A 129 1.59 -11.43 -20.80
N MET A 130 2.29 -10.45 -20.22
CA MET A 130 3.33 -10.73 -19.24
C MET A 130 2.76 -11.35 -17.96
N ALA A 131 1.68 -10.77 -17.41
CA ALA A 131 1.05 -11.29 -16.19
C ALA A 131 0.43 -12.67 -16.41
N LYS A 132 -0.15 -12.92 -17.60
CA LYS A 132 -0.61 -14.23 -18.01
C LYS A 132 0.52 -15.26 -18.05
N ALA A 133 1.65 -14.93 -18.67
CA ALA A 133 2.81 -15.81 -18.72
C ALA A 133 3.39 -16.08 -17.32
N MET A 134 3.45 -15.07 -16.44
CA MET A 134 3.85 -15.28 -15.05
C MET A 134 2.89 -16.25 -14.34
N ALA A 135 1.58 -16.04 -14.45
CA ALA A 135 0.59 -16.93 -13.83
C ALA A 135 0.70 -18.38 -14.34
N GLU A 136 0.94 -18.59 -15.64
CA GLU A 136 1.14 -19.93 -16.23
C GLU A 136 2.37 -20.65 -15.68
N ASN A 137 3.42 -19.90 -15.30
CA ASN A 137 4.66 -20.45 -14.72
C ASN A 137 4.68 -20.44 -13.18
N THR A 138 3.63 -19.92 -12.52
CA THR A 138 3.53 -19.87 -11.06
C THR A 138 2.46 -20.86 -10.56
N PRO A 139 2.78 -21.73 -9.59
CA PRO A 139 1.78 -22.56 -8.90
C PRO A 139 0.62 -21.73 -8.36
N GLU A 140 -0.60 -22.28 -8.40
CA GLU A 140 -1.82 -21.51 -8.09
C GLU A 140 -1.78 -20.90 -6.67
N GLU A 141 -1.24 -21.65 -5.72
CA GLU A 141 -1.07 -21.24 -4.33
C GLU A 141 -0.14 -20.03 -4.14
N PHE A 142 0.72 -19.72 -5.11
CA PHE A 142 1.67 -18.58 -5.04
C PHE A 142 1.26 -17.41 -5.94
N ARG A 143 0.13 -17.52 -6.63
CA ARG A 143 -0.39 -16.43 -7.48
C ARG A 143 -0.99 -15.29 -6.66
N ASP A 144 -1.47 -15.56 -5.46
CA ASP A 144 -1.90 -14.54 -4.49
C ASP A 144 -1.19 -14.77 -3.16
N ARG A 145 -0.28 -13.85 -2.80
CA ARG A 145 0.50 -13.92 -1.56
C ARG A 145 -0.04 -13.00 -0.47
N ARG A 146 -1.17 -12.35 -0.70
CA ARG A 146 -1.74 -11.43 0.29
C ARG A 146 -2.25 -12.22 1.48
N ASP A 147 -1.70 -11.93 2.65
CA ASP A 147 -2.27 -12.36 3.91
C ASP A 147 -3.30 -11.32 4.37
N TRP A 148 -4.57 -11.65 4.17
CA TRP A 148 -5.66 -10.76 4.56
C TRP A 148 -5.81 -10.59 6.07
N ALA A 149 -5.35 -11.55 6.87
CA ALA A 149 -5.35 -11.42 8.32
C ALA A 149 -4.24 -10.45 8.76
N GLU A 150 -3.06 -10.53 8.14
CA GLU A 150 -1.97 -9.57 8.35
C GLU A 150 -2.40 -8.14 8.00
N ILE A 151 -2.99 -7.94 6.82
CA ILE A 151 -3.45 -6.63 6.34
C ILE A 151 -4.46 -6.01 7.32
N ARG A 152 -5.48 -6.79 7.74
CA ARG A 152 -6.48 -6.32 8.71
C ARG A 152 -5.86 -6.07 10.09
N SER A 153 -4.95 -6.93 10.54
CA SER A 153 -4.28 -6.73 11.83
C SER A 153 -3.46 -5.45 11.87
N TRP A 154 -2.76 -5.13 10.78
CA TRP A 154 -2.00 -3.87 10.67
C TRP A 154 -2.93 -2.66 10.68
N ALA A 155 -4.01 -2.68 9.90
CA ALA A 155 -5.02 -1.62 9.89
C ALA A 155 -5.71 -1.43 11.25
N ALA A 156 -5.99 -2.52 11.97
CA ALA A 156 -6.51 -2.47 13.34
C ALA A 156 -5.52 -1.80 14.32
N GLY A 157 -4.22 -2.03 14.15
CA GLY A 157 -3.17 -1.35 14.91
C GLY A 157 -3.19 0.16 14.69
N ILE A 158 -3.29 0.60 13.44
CA ILE A 158 -3.45 2.02 13.09
C ILE A 158 -4.68 2.62 13.76
N ALA A 159 -5.82 1.92 13.72
CA ALA A 159 -7.04 2.41 14.37
C ALA A 159 -6.87 2.55 15.89
N ALA A 160 -6.19 1.60 16.53
CA ALA A 160 -5.91 1.66 17.96
C ALA A 160 -4.98 2.84 18.32
N GLU A 161 -3.95 3.10 17.50
CA GLU A 161 -3.06 4.25 17.67
C GLU A 161 -3.76 5.60 17.50
N LEU A 162 -4.78 5.67 16.65
CA LEU A 162 -5.57 6.90 16.44
C LEU A 162 -6.65 7.10 17.52
N ALA A 163 -7.06 6.03 18.22
CA ALA A 163 -8.06 6.10 19.28
C ALA A 163 -7.48 6.45 20.67
N GLY A 164 -6.16 6.33 20.84
CA GLY A 164 -5.44 6.66 22.08
C GLY A 164 -4.97 8.10 22.14
#